data_AF-A0A6I1E6V8-F1
#
_entry.id   AF-A0A6I1E6V8-F1
#
_cell.length_a   1.000
_cell.length_b   1.000
_cell.length_c   1.000
_cell.angle_alpha   90.00
_cell.angle_beta   90.00
_cell.angle_gamma   90.00
#
_symmetry.space_group_name_H-M   'P 1'
#
loop_
_entity.id
_entity.type
_entity.pdbx_description
1 polymer ?
#
loop_
_entity_poly.entity_id
_entity_poly.type
_entity_poly.pdbx_seq_one_letter_code
_entity_poly.pdbx_strand_id
1 'polypeptide(L)' 'MITNEEARQLAEDYLKEDGTEFYYKFVGVKKSMREKDIVYVQFLWSSEPNNFTNDGPIFIDVDTNTRKVISEKP' A
#
# COMPACT_ATOMS: atom_id res chain seq x y z
N MET A 1 -14.83 -8.75 6.36
CA MET A 1 -14.03 -8.39 5.18
C MET A 1 -13.72 -6.91 5.30
N ILE A 2 -12.45 -6.52 5.31
CA ILE A 2 -12.08 -5.09 5.37
C ILE A 2 -12.54 -4.37 4.10
N THR A 3 -12.81 -3.08 4.20
CA THR A 3 -13.15 -2.25 3.03
C THR A 3 -11.87 -1.83 2.28
N ASN A 4 -12.01 -1.37 1.03
CA ASN A 4 -10.87 -0.80 0.30
C ASN A 4 -10.29 0.42 1.03
N GLU A 5 -11.12 1.21 1.70
CA GLU A 5 -10.68 2.37 2.48
C GLU A 5 -9.89 1.94 3.73
N GLU A 6 -10.36 0.90 4.43
CA GLU A 6 -9.65 0.33 5.59
C GLU A 6 -8.30 -0.28 5.18
N ALA A 7 -8.25 -1.01 4.06
CA ALA A 7 -6.99 -1.53 3.52
C ALA A 7 -6.02 -0.41 3.16
N ARG A 8 -6.51 0.65 2.52
CA ARG A 8 -5.72 1.85 2.22
C ARG A 8 -5.16 2.49 3.48
N GLN A 9 -5.98 2.70 4.51
CA GLN A 9 -5.54 3.32 5.76
C GLN A 9 -4.42 2.51 6.43
N LEU A 10 -4.58 1.19 6.53
CA LEU A 10 -3.56 0.30 7.09
C LEU A 10 -2.23 0.40 6.34
N ALA A 11 -2.28 0.48 5.01
CA ALA A 11 -1.09 0.61 4.19
C ALA A 11 -0.45 2.01 4.30
N GLU A 12 -1.24 3.08 4.39
CA GLU A 12 -0.72 4.44 4.62
C GLU A 12 -0.05 4.57 5.99
N ASP A 13 -0.62 3.95 7.03
CA ASP A 13 -0.03 3.95 8.37
C ASP A 13 1.32 3.21 8.36
N TYR A 14 1.39 2.07 7.68
CA TYR A 14 2.64 1.32 7.50
C TYR A 14 3.73 2.11 6.76
N LEU A 15 3.37 2.88 5.71
CA LEU A 15 4.33 3.72 4.98
C LEU A 15 4.86 4.90 5.84
N LYS A 16 4.06 5.42 6.79
CA LYS A 16 4.45 6.52 7.68
C LYS A 16 5.36 6.08 8.82
N GLU A 17 5.25 4.83 9.28
CA GLU A 17 6.06 4.30 10.38
C GLU A 17 7.57 4.25 10.06
N ASP A 18 7.96 4.32 8.78
CA ASP A 18 9.35 4.18 8.37
C ASP A 18 10.18 5.46 8.50
N GLY A 19 9.55 6.63 8.65
CA GLY A 19 10.25 7.90 8.80
C GLY A 19 11.03 8.35 7.55
N THR A 20 11.00 7.58 6.47
CA THR A 20 11.57 7.94 5.18
C THR A 20 10.73 9.05 4.54
N GLU A 21 11.34 10.20 4.25
CA GLU A 21 10.68 11.30 3.54
C GLU A 21 10.54 10.96 2.06
N PHE A 22 9.41 10.35 1.69
CA PHE A 22 9.00 10.19 0.31
C PHE A 22 7.53 10.57 0.14
N TYR A 23 7.16 10.97 -1.07
CA TYR A 23 5.79 11.27 -1.42
C TYR A 23 5.16 10.03 -2.03
N TYR A 24 3.91 9.76 -1.69
CA TYR A 24 3.16 8.69 -2.32
C TYR A 24 1.76 9.14 -2.74
N LYS A 25 1.21 8.48 -3.76
CA LYS A 25 -0.14 8.69 -4.27
C LYS A 25 -0.86 7.36 -4.38
N PHE A 26 -2.00 7.24 -3.70
CA PHE A 26 -2.87 6.07 -3.80
C PHE A 26 -3.39 5.88 -5.22
N VAL A 27 -3.31 4.64 -5.72
CA VAL A 27 -3.79 4.24 -7.05
C VAL A 27 -5.05 3.39 -6.94
N GLY A 28 -5.07 2.40 -6.06
CA GLY A 28 -6.18 1.48 -5.93
C GLY A 28 -5.90 0.26 -5.06
N VAL A 29 -6.94 -0.54 -4.84
CA VAL A 29 -6.86 -1.83 -4.13
C VAL A 29 -7.22 -2.94 -5.11
N LYS A 30 -6.38 -3.99 -5.18
CA LYS A 30 -6.58 -5.17 -6.02
C LYS A 30 -6.65 -6.42 -5.16
N LYS A 31 -7.56 -7.34 -5.44
CA LYS A 31 -7.58 -8.64 -4.74
C LYS A 31 -6.49 -9.55 -5.30
N SER A 32 -5.85 -10.33 -4.44
CA SER A 32 -4.97 -11.40 -4.90
C SER A 32 -5.76 -12.49 -5.61
N MET A 33 -5.24 -12.92 -6.75
CA MET A 33 -5.79 -14.07 -7.49
C MET A 33 -5.35 -15.40 -6.88
N ARG A 34 -4.29 -15.41 -6.06
CA ARG A 34 -3.71 -16.61 -5.44
C ARG A 34 -4.16 -16.78 -4.00
N GLU A 35 -4.32 -15.69 -3.28
CA GLU A 35 -4.60 -15.68 -1.84
C GLU A 35 -5.89 -14.92 -1.56
N LYS A 36 -6.99 -15.64 -1.28
CA LYS A 36 -8.33 -15.05 -1.17
C LYS A 36 -8.46 -14.00 -0.07
N ASP A 37 -7.58 -14.09 0.93
CA ASP A 37 -7.60 -13.25 2.10
C ASP A 37 -6.62 -12.07 2.01
N ILE A 38 -5.92 -11.90 0.87
CA ILE A 38 -4.95 -10.81 0.68
C ILE A 38 -5.45 -9.82 -0.37
N VAL A 39 -5.32 -8.54 -0.03
CA VAL A 39 -5.49 -7.42 -0.96
C VAL A 39 -4.18 -6.65 -1.11
N TYR A 40 -3.93 -6.21 -2.32
CA TYR A 40 -2.80 -5.38 -2.71
C TYR A 40 -3.24 -3.93 -2.79
N VAL A 41 -2.69 -3.09 -1.93
CA VAL A 41 -2.86 -1.64 -1.99
C VAL A 41 -1.72 -1.06 -2.81
N GLN A 42 -2.06 -0.43 -3.93
CA GLN A 42 -1.09 0.11 -4.86
C GLN A 42 -0.91 1.62 -4.63
N PHE A 43 0.34 2.04 -4.50
CA PHE A 43 0.77 3.43 -4.45
C PHE A 43 1.78 3.71 -5.57
N LEU A 44 1.84 4.94 -6.04
CA LEU A 44 3.01 5.47 -6.75
C LEU A 44 3.85 6.23 -5.75
N TRP A 45 5.16 6.09 -5.78
CA TRP A 45 6.05 6.85 -4.91
C TRP A 45 6.97 7.78 -5.71
N SER A 46 7.54 8.75 -5.01
CA SER A 46 8.47 9.73 -5.55
C SER A 46 9.32 10.33 -4.44
N SER A 47 10.60 10.55 -4.73
CA SER A 47 11.48 11.39 -3.89
C SER A 47 11.14 12.89 -3.98
N GLU A 48 10.43 13.32 -5.03
CA GLU A 48 10.02 14.71 -5.25
C GLU A 48 8.50 14.89 -5.12
N PRO A 49 8.01 16.02 -4.58
CA PRO A 49 6.58 16.28 -4.53
C PRO A 49 6.00 16.41 -5.94
N ASN A 50 4.86 15.75 -6.19
CA ASN A 50 4.12 15.77 -7.45
C ASN A 50 4.76 15.05 -8.66
N ASN A 51 5.85 14.29 -8.47
CA ASN A 51 6.55 13.59 -9.55
C ASN A 51 6.42 12.05 -9.49
N PHE A 52 5.19 11.54 -9.52
CA PHE A 52 4.87 10.12 -9.27
C PHE A 52 5.13 9.14 -10.44
N THR A 53 5.90 9.54 -11.45
CA THR A 53 6.06 8.77 -12.71
C THR A 53 7.39 8.03 -12.84
N ASN A 54 8.38 8.31 -12.00
CA ASN A 54 9.76 7.84 -12.23
C ASN A 54 10.14 6.58 -11.45
N ASP A 55 9.64 6.42 -10.22
CA ASP A 55 10.19 5.42 -9.29
C ASP A 55 9.36 4.12 -9.19
N GLY A 56 8.23 4.05 -9.90
CA GLY A 56 7.40 2.86 -10.03
C GLY A 56 6.36 2.67 -8.92
N PRO A 57 5.52 1.62 -9.00
CA PRO A 57 4.49 1.36 -8.00
C PRO A 57 5.03 0.61 -6.78
N ILE A 58 4.59 1.00 -5.58
CA ILE A 58 4.69 0.21 -4.35
C ILE A 58 3.40 -0.59 -4.20
N PHE A 59 3.52 -1.86 -3.84
CA PHE A 59 2.40 -2.73 -3.50
C PHE A 59 2.52 -3.12 -2.03
N ILE A 60 1.47 -2.85 -1.27
CA ILE A 60 1.36 -3.22 0.14
C ILE A 60 0.26 -4.28 0.30
N ASP A 61 0.65 -5.42 0.82
CA ASP A 61 -0.16 -6.61 1.01
C ASP A 61 -0.83 -6.51 2.38
N VAL A 62 -2.16 -6.56 2.37
CA VAL A 62 -2.98 -6.49 3.58
C VAL A 62 -3.78 -7.78 3.70
N ASP A 63 -3.61 -8.47 4.82
CA ASP A 63 -4.44 -9.60 5.21
C ASP A 63 -5.80 -9.09 5.70
N THR A 64 -6.85 -9.46 4.99
CA THR A 64 -8.23 -9.06 5.22
C THR A 64 -8.90 -9.78 6.39
N ASN A 65 -8.33 -10.89 6.87
CA ASN A 65 -8.78 -11.61 8.06
C ASN A 65 -8.17 -11.01 9.31
N THR A 66 -6.85 -10.82 9.32
CA THR A 66 -6.12 -10.31 10.50
C THR A 66 -6.08 -8.78 10.57
N ARG A 67 -6.43 -8.09 9.47
CA ARG A 67 -6.39 -6.61 9.34
C ARG A 67 -4.99 -6.05 9.56
N LYS A 68 -3.99 -6.73 9.01
CA LYS A 68 -2.57 -6.38 9.17
C LYS A 68 -1.88 -6.30 7.82
N VAL A 69 -0.90 -5.41 7.75
CA VAL A 69 0.06 -5.40 6.64
C VAL A 69 1.02 -6.58 6.83
N ILE A 70 1.25 -7.33 5.76
CA ILE A 70 2.14 -8.49 5.72
C ILE A 70 3.31 -8.31 4.74
N SER A 71 3.37 -7.17 4.04
CA SER A 71 4.51 -6.82 3.18
C SER A 71 5.79 -6.62 3.97
N GLU A 72 6.90 -6.98 3.33
CA GLU A 72 8.22 -6.46 3.68
C GLU A 72 8.32 -4.99 3.27
N LYS A 73 9.08 -4.20 4.05
CA LYS A 73 9.23 -2.77 3.76
C LYS A 73 9.99 -2.59 2.43
N PRO A 74 9.57 -1.65 1.57
CA PRO A 74 10.26 -1.33 0.33
C PRO A 74 11.69 -0.80 0.57
#